data_AF-A0A8S8YMV6-F1
#
_entry.id   AF-A0A8S8YMV6-F1
#
_cell.length_a   1.000
_cell.length_b   1.000
_cell.length_c   1.000
_cell.angle_alpha   90.00
_cell.angle_beta   90.00
_cell.angle_gamma   90.00
#
_symmetry.space_group_name_H-M   'P 1'
#
loop_
_entity.id
_entity.type
_entity.pdbx_description
1 polymer ?
#
loop_
_entity_poly.entity_id
_entity_poly.type
_entity_poly.pdbx_seq_one_letter_code
_entity_poly.pdbx_strand_id
1 'polypeptide(L)'
;MRLTGIESGVEITTIADIPGQGTGLGSSSSVTVGLLNAMHAFQGREVSKEQLAEEACQIEIDTLGAPIGRQDQYAASFGGVNSIRFGENGVQVKPIEVSEGCPRNYPKVSLLSSQD
;
A
#
# COMPACT_ATOMS: atom_id res chain seq x y z
N MET A 1 15.16 3.19 -0.95
CA MET A 1 16.44 3.92 -1.11
C MET A 1 17.14 3.57 -2.42
N ARG A 2 17.83 2.42 -2.53
CA ARG A 2 18.46 2.02 -3.80
C ARG A 2 17.47 1.84 -4.94
N LEU A 3 16.27 1.34 -4.64
CA LEU A 3 15.19 1.19 -5.61
C LEU A 3 14.84 2.53 -6.29
N THR A 4 14.88 3.63 -5.53
CA THR A 4 14.62 4.97 -6.07
C THR A 4 15.89 5.62 -6.63
N GLY A 5 17.08 5.02 -6.51
CA GLY A 5 18.34 5.60 -6.97
C GLY A 5 18.90 6.73 -6.10
N ILE A 6 18.44 6.86 -4.86
CA ILE A 6 19.01 7.81 -3.88
C ILE A 6 20.17 7.10 -3.16
N GLU A 7 21.38 7.63 -3.30
CA GLU A 7 22.61 7.02 -2.76
C GLU A 7 23.18 7.73 -1.52
N SER A 8 22.92 9.02 -1.34
CA SER A 8 23.39 9.78 -0.16
C SER A 8 22.61 11.09 0.04
N GLY A 9 22.85 11.78 1.18
CA GLY A 9 22.37 13.15 1.42
C GLY A 9 20.94 13.27 1.96
N VAL A 10 20.38 12.19 2.52
CA VAL A 10 19.00 12.20 3.03
C VAL A 10 18.95 11.59 4.44
N GLU A 11 18.25 12.27 5.33
CA GLU A 11 17.86 11.76 6.64
C GLU A 11 16.35 11.47 6.62
N ILE A 12 15.96 10.27 7.06
CA ILE A 12 14.55 9.88 7.15
C ILE A 12 14.20 9.70 8.62
N THR A 13 13.17 10.42 9.07
CA THR A 13 12.53 10.20 10.36
C THR A 13 11.06 9.84 10.12
N THR A 14 10.60 8.72 10.67
CA THR A 14 9.21 8.27 10.60
C THR A 14 8.53 8.41 11.96
N ILE A 15 7.35 9.01 11.99
CA ILE A 15 6.51 9.14 13.18
C ILE A 15 5.16 8.54 12.84
N ALA A 16 4.57 7.75 13.74
CA ALA A 16 3.28 7.13 13.54
C ALA A 16 2.45 7.20 14.82
N ASP A 17 1.14 7.42 14.68
CA ASP A 17 0.18 7.51 15.80
C ASP A 17 -0.14 6.13 16.41
N ILE A 18 0.22 5.06 15.71
CA ILE A 18 -0.07 3.68 16.10
C ILE A 18 1.23 2.86 16.19
N PRO A 19 1.29 1.85 17.08
CA PRO A 19 2.48 1.00 17.22
C PRO A 19 2.89 0.34 15.90
N GLY A 20 4.20 0.19 15.69
CA GLY A 20 4.76 -0.31 14.42
C GLY A 20 4.48 -1.79 14.11
N GLN A 21 3.91 -2.56 15.04
CA GLN A 21 3.59 -3.98 14.81
C GLN A 21 2.21 -4.33 15.36
N GLY A 22 1.49 -5.19 14.64
CA GLY A 22 0.35 -5.94 15.18
C GLY A 22 -0.97 -5.17 15.30
N THR A 23 -1.14 -4.03 14.62
CA THR A 23 -2.39 -3.26 14.66
C THR A 23 -3.46 -3.80 13.69
N GLY A 24 -3.03 -4.51 12.65
CA GLY A 24 -3.92 -4.99 11.59
C GLY A 24 -4.49 -3.88 10.70
N LEU A 25 -3.91 -2.67 10.75
CA LEU A 25 -4.38 -1.48 10.03
C LEU A 25 -3.55 -1.14 8.77
N GLY A 26 -2.61 -2.00 8.37
CA GLY A 26 -1.72 -1.72 7.24
C GLY A 26 -0.74 -0.56 7.49
N SER A 27 -0.34 -0.33 8.74
CA SER A 27 0.54 0.78 9.13
C SER A 27 1.92 0.70 8.48
N SER A 28 2.54 -0.48 8.48
CA SER A 28 3.87 -0.68 7.88
C SER A 28 3.86 -0.41 6.37
N SER A 29 2.88 -0.98 5.65
CA SER A 29 2.75 -0.75 4.21
C SER A 29 2.45 0.71 3.88
N SER A 30 1.68 1.41 4.73
CA SER A 30 1.45 2.85 4.59
C SER A 30 2.73 3.67 4.72
N VAL A 31 3.60 3.31 5.67
CA VAL A 31 4.92 3.95 5.82
C VAL A 31 5.79 3.68 4.59
N THR A 32 5.84 2.43 4.11
CA THR A 32 6.64 2.05 2.93
C THR A 32 6.18 2.82 1.68
N VAL A 33 4.88 2.84 1.40
CA VAL A 33 4.29 3.56 0.25
C VAL A 33 4.52 5.07 0.36
N GLY A 34 4.26 5.65 1.54
CA GLY A 34 4.46 7.08 1.78
C GLY A 34 5.91 7.50 1.61
N LEU A 35 6.85 6.68 2.10
CA LEU A 35 8.27 6.93 1.94
C LEU A 35 8.71 6.83 0.47
N LEU A 36 8.28 5.80 -0.26
CA LEU A 36 8.56 5.68 -1.69
C LEU A 36 8.07 6.92 -2.45
N ASN A 37 6.82 7.34 -2.22
CA ASN A 37 6.27 8.52 -2.85
C ASN A 37 7.12 9.78 -2.58
N ALA A 38 7.51 10.01 -1.31
CA ALA A 38 8.38 11.12 -0.93
C ALA A 38 9.76 11.06 -1.61
N MET A 39 10.35 9.87 -1.75
CA MET A 39 11.65 9.67 -2.38
C MET A 39 11.61 9.91 -3.89
N HIS A 40 10.55 9.47 -4.56
CA HIS A 40 10.36 9.75 -5.99
C HIS A 40 10.13 11.25 -6.23
N ALA A 41 9.29 11.88 -5.41
CA ALA A 41 9.07 13.32 -5.45
C ALA A 41 10.35 14.12 -5.19
N PHE A 42 11.20 13.68 -4.24
CA PHE A 42 12.49 14.32 -3.96
C PHE A 42 13.43 14.35 -5.18
N GLN A 43 13.32 13.36 -6.08
CA GLN A 43 14.08 13.31 -7.33
C GLN A 43 13.35 13.97 -8.51
N GLY A 44 12.20 14.60 -8.29
CA GLY A 44 11.38 15.20 -9.34
C GLY A 44 10.72 14.18 -10.26
N ARG A 45 10.51 12.94 -9.80
CA ARG A 45 9.84 11.87 -10.56
C ARG A 45 8.38 11.76 -10.15
N GLU A 46 7.49 11.79 -11.13
CA GLU A 46 6.10 11.40 -10.94
C GLU A 46 5.97 9.89 -11.05
N VAL A 47 5.12 9.30 -10.19
CA VAL A 47 4.85 7.86 -10.16
C VAL A 47 3.37 7.59 -10.06
N SER A 48 2.93 6.51 -10.70
CA SER A 48 1.56 6.07 -10.60
C SER A 48 1.30 5.36 -9.27
N LYS A 49 0.03 5.27 -8.88
CA LYS A 49 -0.41 4.55 -7.68
C LYS A 49 -0.08 3.05 -7.78
N GLU A 50 -0.25 2.48 -8.97
CA GLU A 50 0.12 1.10 -9.28
C GLU A 50 1.61 0.88 -9.04
N GLN A 51 2.46 1.77 -9.59
CA GLN A 51 3.91 1.67 -9.40
C GLN A 51 4.30 1.70 -7.92
N LEU A 52 3.77 2.66 -7.15
CA LEU A 52 4.05 2.75 -5.72
C LEU A 52 3.62 1.50 -4.94
N ALA A 53 2.46 0.92 -5.29
CA ALA A 53 1.97 -0.29 -4.66
C ALA A 53 2.88 -1.49 -4.99
N GLU A 54 3.31 -1.62 -6.25
CA GLU A 54 4.21 -2.69 -6.68
C GLU A 54 5.60 -2.58 -6.06
N GLU A 55 6.20 -1.38 -6.04
CA GLU A 55 7.50 -1.16 -5.42
C GLU A 55 7.45 -1.44 -3.92
N ALA A 56 6.35 -1.10 -3.25
CA ALA A 56 6.15 -1.44 -1.84
C ALA A 56 6.01 -2.95 -1.63
N CYS A 57 5.27 -3.66 -2.50
CA CYS A 57 5.19 -5.12 -2.47
C CYS A 57 6.57 -5.77 -2.68
N GLN A 58 7.36 -5.27 -3.65
CA GLN A 58 8.70 -5.79 -3.91
C GLN A 58 9.64 -5.62 -2.70
N ILE A 59 9.52 -4.50 -1.99
CA ILE A 59 10.32 -4.27 -0.78
C ILE A 59 9.87 -5.22 0.34
N GLU A 60 8.58 -5.24 0.68
CA GLU A 60 8.10 -5.97 1.85
C GLU A 60 8.08 -7.49 1.65
N ILE A 61 7.65 -7.95 0.48
CA ILE A 61 7.47 -9.38 0.19
C ILE A 61 8.76 -9.98 -0.38
N ASP A 62 9.27 -9.44 -1.48
CA ASP A 62 10.38 -10.09 -2.20
C ASP A 62 11.73 -9.83 -1.52
N THR A 63 11.96 -8.59 -1.06
CA THR A 63 13.26 -8.20 -0.50
C THR A 63 13.36 -8.51 1.00
N LEU A 64 12.33 -8.18 1.77
CA LEU A 64 12.30 -8.41 3.22
C LEU A 64 11.73 -9.78 3.59
N GLY A 65 11.08 -10.49 2.66
CA GLY A 65 10.56 -11.84 2.90
C GLY A 65 9.35 -11.87 3.85
N ALA A 66 8.60 -10.77 3.97
CA ALA A 66 7.47 -10.73 4.89
C ALA A 66 6.34 -11.66 4.41
N PRO A 67 5.78 -12.53 5.30
CA PRO A 67 4.73 -13.47 4.94
C PRO A 67 3.35 -12.78 4.93
N ILE A 68 3.19 -11.77 4.08
CA ILE A 68 2.00 -10.93 3.98
C ILE A 68 1.43 -10.91 2.56
N GLY A 69 0.17 -10.49 2.44
CA GLY A 69 -0.46 -10.23 1.15
C GLY A 69 -0.09 -8.87 0.56
N ARG A 70 -0.74 -8.54 -0.57
CA ARG A 70 -0.51 -7.29 -1.33
C ARG A 70 -1.55 -6.19 -1.07
N GLN A 71 -2.54 -6.49 -0.22
CA GLN A 71 -3.73 -5.65 -0.04
C GLN A 71 -3.42 -4.31 0.64
N ASP A 72 -2.50 -4.28 1.61
CA ASP A 72 -2.22 -3.11 2.42
C ASP A 72 -1.44 -2.06 1.62
N GLN A 73 -0.48 -2.48 0.79
CA GLN A 73 0.30 -1.62 -0.10
C GLN A 73 -0.59 -0.97 -1.16
N TYR A 74 -1.48 -1.75 -1.76
CA TYR A 74 -2.47 -1.26 -2.72
C TYR A 74 -3.48 -0.31 -2.07
N ALA A 75 -4.02 -0.65 -0.89
CA ALA A 75 -4.93 0.22 -0.17
C ALA A 75 -4.27 1.57 0.19
N ALA A 76 -3.03 1.53 0.69
CA ALA A 76 -2.28 2.73 1.07
C ALA A 76 -1.95 3.63 -0.13
N SER A 77 -1.56 3.04 -1.27
CA SER A 77 -1.20 3.81 -2.47
C SER A 77 -2.40 4.46 -3.15
N PHE A 78 -3.53 3.73 -3.22
CA PHE A 78 -4.71 4.23 -3.92
C PHE A 78 -5.53 5.22 -3.09
N GLY A 79 -5.60 5.01 -1.77
CA GLY A 79 -6.42 5.79 -0.86
C GLY A 79 -7.92 5.64 -1.11
N GLY A 80 -8.74 6.09 -0.15
CA GLY A 80 -10.20 5.96 -0.23
C GLY A 80 -10.70 4.52 -0.09
N VAL A 81 -11.96 4.28 -0.47
CA VAL A 81 -12.60 2.95 -0.42
C VAL A 81 -12.53 2.31 -1.81
N ASN A 82 -11.93 1.13 -1.91
CA ASN A 82 -11.70 0.45 -3.17
C ASN A 82 -12.12 -1.02 -3.13
N SER A 83 -12.62 -1.54 -4.25
CA SER A 83 -12.62 -2.97 -4.54
C SER A 83 -11.30 -3.31 -5.23
N ILE A 84 -10.52 -4.20 -4.61
CA ILE A 84 -9.23 -4.66 -5.14
C ILE A 84 -9.38 -6.15 -5.49
N ARG A 85 -9.08 -6.49 -6.74
CA ARG A 85 -9.10 -7.88 -7.24
C ARG A 85 -7.71 -8.28 -7.68
N PHE A 86 -7.18 -9.31 -7.03
CA PHE A 86 -5.94 -9.96 -7.41
C PHE A 86 -6.26 -11.14 -8.33
N GLY A 87 -5.55 -11.25 -9.45
CA GLY A 87 -5.67 -12.36 -10.37
C GLY A 87 -4.37 -12.62 -11.12
N GLU A 88 -4.34 -13.68 -11.92
CA GLU A 88 -3.15 -14.10 -12.68
C GLU A 88 -2.66 -13.01 -13.65
N ASN A 89 -3.58 -12.21 -14.19
CA ASN A 89 -3.28 -11.13 -15.13
C ASN A 89 -2.93 -9.79 -14.46
N GLY A 90 -2.71 -9.79 -13.13
CA GLY A 90 -2.39 -8.59 -12.36
C GLY A 90 -3.50 -8.14 -11.42
N VAL A 91 -3.39 -6.90 -10.93
CA VAL A 91 -4.28 -6.33 -9.91
C VAL A 91 -5.20 -5.29 -10.52
N GLN A 92 -6.49 -5.40 -10.23
CA GLN A 92 -7.50 -4.42 -10.65
C GLN A 92 -8.01 -3.66 -9.42
N VAL A 93 -7.92 -2.34 -9.44
CA VAL A 93 -8.44 -1.46 -8.39
C VAL A 93 -9.61 -0.64 -8.95
N LYS A 94 -10.76 -0.72 -8.29
CA LYS A 94 -11.95 0.06 -8.64
C LYS A 94 -12.39 0.89 -7.42
N PRO A 95 -12.41 2.24 -7.51
CA PRO A 95 -12.93 3.06 -6.44
C PRO A 95 -14.42 2.81 -6.25
N ILE A 96 -14.85 2.80 -4.99
CA ILE A 96 -16.25 2.67 -4.59
C ILE A 96 -16.71 4.03 -4.09
N GLU A 97 -17.69 4.62 -4.77
CA GLU A 97 -18.34 5.83 -4.28
C GLU A 97 -19.24 5.47 -3.09
N VAL A 98 -18.92 6.04 -1.93
CA VAL A 98 -19.72 5.87 -0.72
C VAL A 98 -20.59 7.11 -0.56
N SER A 99 -21.90 6.98 -0.75
CA SER A 99 -22.84 8.08 -0.54
C SER A 99 -23.06 8.35 0.95
N GLU A 100 -23.21 9.62 1.32
CA GLU A 100 -23.57 10.04 2.67
C GLU A 100 -24.95 9.48 3.02
N GLY A 101 -24.99 8.44 3.86
CA GLY A 101 -26.20 7.71 4.22
C GLY A 101 -26.12 6.20 4.02
N CYS A 102 -25.01 5.69 3.46
CA CYS A 102 -24.80 4.25 3.34
C CYS A 102 -24.87 3.57 4.74
N PRO A 103 -25.85 2.68 4.98
CA PRO A 103 -25.93 1.95 6.25
C PRO A 103 -24.67 1.11 6.43
N ARG A 104 -24.11 1.06 7.66
CA ARG A 104 -22.96 0.20 8.02
C ARG A 104 -23.11 -1.29 7.68
N ASN A 105 -24.29 -1.73 7.27
CA ASN A 105 -24.54 -3.06 6.72
C ASN A 105 -24.15 -3.12 5.24
N TYR A 106 -22.84 -3.04 4.97
CA TYR A 106 -22.35 -3.86 3.87
C TYR A 106 -22.60 -5.32 4.29
N PRO A 107 -23.09 -6.20 3.40
CA PRO A 107 -22.93 -7.63 3.67
C PRO A 107 -21.44 -7.81 3.99
N LYS A 108 -21.10 -8.68 4.95
CA LYS A 108 -19.71 -9.12 5.12
C LYS A 108 -19.22 -9.58 3.73
N VAL A 109 -18.63 -8.68 2.97
CA VAL A 109 -17.78 -9.03 1.86
C VAL A 109 -16.64 -9.67 2.59
N SER A 110 -16.58 -10.99 2.49
CA SER A 110 -15.50 -11.80 3.00
C SER A 110 -14.20 -11.26 2.39
N LEU A 111 -13.67 -10.21 3.01
CA LEU A 111 -12.26 -9.94 3.03
C LEU A 111 -11.68 -11.21 3.63
N LEU A 112 -10.86 -11.90 2.83
CA LEU A 112 -9.87 -12.93 3.17
C LEU A 112 -10.05 -14.24 2.40
N SER A 113 -8.88 -14.66 1.87
CA SER A 113 -8.47 -15.96 1.35
C SER A 113 -9.11 -16.46 0.05
N SER A 114 -8.46 -16.13 -1.07
CA SER A 114 -8.17 -17.13 -2.09
C SER A 114 -6.69 -17.50 -1.93
N GLN A 115 -6.40 -18.38 -0.96
CA GLN A 115 -5.23 -19.25 -1.07
C GLN A 115 -5.72 -20.45 -1.86
N ASP A 116 -5.26 -20.56 -3.09
CA ASP A 116 -4.99 -21.84 -3.74
C ASP A 116 -3.46 -21.90 -3.94
#